data_AF-A0A2T0LQR2-F1
#
_entry.id   AF-A0A2T0LQR2-F1
#
_cell.length_a   1.000
_cell.length_b   1.000
_cell.length_c   1.000
_cell.angle_alpha   90.00
_cell.angle_beta   90.00
_cell.angle_gamma   90.00
#
_symmetry.space_group_name_H-M   'P 1'
#
loop_
_entity.id
_entity.type
_entity.pdbx_description
1 polymer ?
#
loop_
_entity_poly.entity_id
_entity_poly.type
_entity_poly.pdbx_seq_one_letter_code
_entity_poly.pdbx_strand_id
1 'polypeptide(L)'
;MKELAELDDAARRMLDLAPLAGFGYRDADGRPRSTVVGGGPGFAVVESPTRFAFACDADASGPVSFVFLLPGVGETLRVNGSVAERSNGRIVIAVSQAYVHCARAILRSRLWKPSVTSDPPPATGTPARADITEGPLSGTEIAGFLAESPFAVVSSWDRDGGSDTSPRGDLPGFVQAIDGHTLVIPDRRGNKRADTFHNLLTDDGFAAALLIPGRTDVLHISGTALVTDDPDLLAGMALGSAVPAAALVVTVERAEVTPSRAVAAADLWDDAVRADAATRSELMALTTKQLGAAKPALRRPARVLAVFSRLLRRFMDASYRRALRKEGYGDDLPKH
;
A
#
# COMPACT_ATOMS: atom_id res chain seq x y z
N MET A 1 -16.31 -3.43 -7.41
CA MET A 1 -15.96 -3.28 -5.98
C MET A 1 -16.85 -2.19 -5.43
N LYS A 2 -17.57 -2.45 -4.34
CA LYS A 2 -18.54 -1.47 -3.81
C LYS A 2 -17.78 -0.42 -3.00
N GLU A 3 -17.86 0.85 -3.41
CA GLU A 3 -17.46 1.97 -2.57
C GLU A 3 -18.60 2.25 -1.59
N LEU A 4 -18.25 2.40 -0.32
CA LEU A 4 -19.20 2.69 0.73
C LEU A 4 -18.85 4.05 1.33
N ALA A 5 -19.86 4.91 1.47
CA ALA A 5 -19.73 6.14 2.25
C ALA A 5 -19.70 5.88 3.77
N GLU A 6 -19.79 4.62 4.19
CA GLU A 6 -19.81 4.20 5.58
C GLU A 6 -18.88 3.00 5.80
N LEU A 7 -18.34 2.90 7.02
CA LEU A 7 -17.62 1.77 7.54
C LEU A 7 -18.61 0.64 7.85
N ASP A 8 -18.70 -0.34 6.96
CA ASP A 8 -19.45 -1.57 7.20
C ASP A 8 -18.70 -2.52 8.16
N ASP A 9 -19.32 -3.66 8.48
CA ASP A 9 -18.75 -4.64 9.41
C ASP A 9 -17.34 -5.11 8.98
N ALA A 10 -17.08 -5.23 7.67
CA ALA A 10 -15.78 -5.64 7.15
C ALA A 10 -14.72 -4.55 7.39
N ALA A 11 -15.07 -3.30 7.10
CA ALA A 11 -14.19 -2.16 7.33
C ALA A 11 -13.88 -1.98 8.83
N ARG A 12 -14.91 -2.00 9.69
CA ARG A 12 -14.73 -1.88 11.16
C ARG A 12 -13.84 -2.99 11.70
N ARG A 13 -14.08 -4.24 11.28
CA ARG A 13 -13.27 -5.37 11.72
C ARG A 13 -11.80 -5.25 11.29
N MET A 14 -11.53 -4.72 10.10
CA MET A 14 -10.15 -4.46 9.67
C MET A 14 -9.50 -3.30 10.44
N LEU A 15 -10.24 -2.23 10.75
CA LEU A 15 -9.73 -1.13 11.57
C LEU A 15 -9.38 -1.59 12.99
N ASP A 16 -10.21 -2.44 13.60
CA ASP A 16 -9.97 -3.02 14.93
C ASP A 16 -8.69 -3.86 15.00
N LEU A 17 -8.28 -4.45 13.88
CA LEU A 17 -7.17 -5.41 13.82
C LEU A 17 -5.88 -4.80 13.28
N ALA A 18 -5.99 -3.83 12.35
CA ALA A 18 -4.83 -3.27 11.65
C ALA A 18 -3.93 -2.51 12.64
N PRO A 19 -2.65 -2.89 12.80
CA PRO A 19 -1.74 -2.16 13.65
C PRO A 19 -1.13 -0.93 12.97
N LEU A 20 -1.22 -0.83 11.64
CA LEU A 20 -0.57 0.19 10.83
C LEU A 20 -1.45 0.61 9.65
N ALA A 21 -1.33 1.86 9.23
CA ALA A 21 -1.84 2.33 7.94
C ALA A 21 -0.83 3.23 7.24
N GLY A 22 -0.75 3.13 5.92
CA GLY A 22 -0.24 4.23 5.10
C GLY A 22 -1.22 5.40 5.17
N PHE A 23 -0.70 6.62 5.28
CA PHE A 23 -1.47 7.84 5.49
C PHE A 23 -0.98 8.94 4.55
N GLY A 24 -1.83 9.30 3.58
CA GLY A 24 -1.63 10.41 2.66
C GLY A 24 -2.39 11.65 3.10
N TYR A 25 -1.70 12.79 3.14
CA TYR A 25 -2.28 14.08 3.48
C TYR A 25 -1.48 15.25 2.85
N ARG A 26 -2.05 16.45 2.84
CA ARG A 26 -1.29 17.69 2.60
C ARG A 26 -1.02 18.37 3.94
N ASP A 27 0.23 18.81 4.16
CA ASP A 27 0.57 19.59 5.35
C ASP A 27 -0.04 21.01 5.31
N ALA A 28 0.14 21.82 6.35
CA ALA A 28 -0.42 23.17 6.40
C ALA A 28 0.07 24.10 5.28
N ASP A 29 1.23 23.81 4.67
CA ASP A 29 1.74 24.54 3.51
C ASP A 29 1.18 23.98 2.18
N GLY A 30 0.26 23.02 2.25
CA GLY A 30 -0.33 22.36 1.09
C GLY A 30 0.58 21.31 0.45
N ARG A 31 1.73 20.97 1.06
CA ARG A 31 2.70 20.06 0.44
C ARG A 31 2.25 18.61 0.58
N PRO A 32 2.34 17.81 -0.50
CA PRO A 32 2.09 16.37 -0.44
C PRO A 32 2.93 15.66 0.62
N ARG A 33 2.29 14.83 1.44
CA ARG A 33 2.91 13.94 2.41
C ARG A 33 2.29 12.54 2.32
N SER A 34 3.16 11.54 2.47
CA SER A 34 2.75 10.16 2.67
C SER A 34 3.65 9.57 3.75
N THR A 35 3.04 8.91 4.73
CA THR A 35 3.72 8.32 5.88
C THR A 35 3.01 7.05 6.34
N VAL A 36 3.46 6.47 7.44
CA VAL A 36 2.78 5.37 8.13
C VAL A 36 2.43 5.78 9.55
N VAL A 37 1.22 5.42 9.98
CA VAL A 37 0.67 5.74 11.31
C VAL A 37 0.16 4.48 11.98
N GLY A 38 -0.03 4.55 13.31
CA GLY A 38 -0.46 3.43 14.14
C GLY A 38 0.60 3.04 15.15
N GLY A 39 0.86 1.74 15.28
CA GLY A 39 1.76 1.18 16.29
C GLY A 39 1.12 0.08 17.15
N GLY A 40 -0.12 -0.32 16.86
CA GLY A 40 -0.79 -1.39 17.58
C GLY A 40 -2.19 -1.65 17.06
N PRO A 41 -2.71 -2.89 17.16
CA PRO A 41 -4.05 -3.22 16.68
C PRO A 41 -5.11 -2.28 17.27
N GLY A 42 -6.02 -1.81 16.42
CA GLY A 42 -7.13 -0.95 16.84
C GLY A 42 -6.74 0.50 17.11
N PHE A 43 -5.58 0.96 16.63
CA PHE A 43 -5.17 2.37 16.79
C PHE A 43 -6.17 3.37 16.16
N ALA A 44 -6.88 2.93 15.12
CA ALA A 44 -7.95 3.69 14.47
C ALA A 44 -9.30 3.35 15.12
N VAL A 45 -9.71 4.19 16.05
CA VAL A 45 -10.93 4.00 16.84
C VAL A 45 -12.14 4.53 16.06
N VAL A 46 -13.06 3.63 15.70
CA VAL A 46 -14.32 3.99 15.03
C VAL A 46 -15.26 4.68 16.03
N GLU A 47 -15.64 5.92 15.74
CA GLU A 47 -16.57 6.71 16.56
C GLU A 47 -18.01 6.61 16.05
N SER A 48 -18.18 6.45 14.74
CA SER A 48 -19.47 6.31 14.08
C SER A 48 -19.31 5.57 12.74
N PRO A 49 -20.40 5.21 12.04
CA PRO A 49 -20.30 4.62 10.71
C PRO A 49 -19.53 5.48 9.70
N THR A 50 -19.40 6.79 9.92
CA THR A 50 -18.73 7.73 9.01
C THR A 50 -17.53 8.41 9.64
N ARG A 51 -17.11 8.00 10.84
CA ARG A 51 -15.99 8.63 11.55
C ARG A 51 -15.11 7.63 12.27
N PHE A 52 -13.81 7.84 12.17
CA PHE A 52 -12.83 7.19 13.03
C PHE A 52 -11.75 8.20 13.42
N ALA A 53 -11.01 7.90 14.46
CA ALA A 53 -10.02 8.81 14.99
C ALA A 53 -8.80 8.05 15.53
N PHE A 54 -7.65 8.71 15.50
CA PHE A 54 -6.38 8.12 15.93
C PHE A 54 -5.42 9.19 16.45
N ALA A 55 -4.41 8.75 17.18
CA ALA A 55 -3.32 9.61 17.62
C ALA A 55 -2.38 9.91 16.44
N CYS A 56 -2.13 11.19 16.18
CA CYS A 56 -1.29 11.66 15.09
C CYS A 56 -0.83 13.10 15.35
N ASP A 57 0.49 13.32 15.27
CA ASP A 57 1.07 14.66 15.37
C ASP A 57 1.18 15.38 14.01
N ALA A 58 0.84 14.69 12.92
CA ALA A 58 0.89 15.27 11.58
C ALA A 58 -0.01 16.51 11.48
N ASP A 59 0.49 17.52 10.78
CA ASP A 59 -0.26 18.73 10.46
C ASP A 59 -1.15 18.55 9.24
N ALA A 60 -1.94 17.48 9.26
CA ALA A 60 -2.84 17.12 8.18
C ALA A 60 -4.09 18.01 8.21
N SER A 61 -4.47 18.50 7.03
CA SER A 61 -5.71 19.24 6.83
C SER A 61 -6.40 18.81 5.54
N GLY A 62 -7.72 19.03 5.46
CA GLY A 62 -8.48 18.77 4.24
C GLY A 62 -8.52 17.27 3.85
N PRO A 63 -8.37 16.93 2.56
CA PRO A 63 -8.48 15.57 2.06
C PRO A 63 -7.36 14.66 2.54
N VAL A 64 -7.73 13.46 2.99
CA VAL A 64 -6.80 12.44 3.46
C VAL A 64 -7.18 11.05 2.95
N SER A 65 -6.20 10.17 2.90
CA SER A 65 -6.41 8.81 2.44
C SER A 65 -5.53 7.81 3.18
N PHE A 66 -6.02 6.58 3.24
CA PHE A 66 -5.44 5.52 4.04
C PHE A 66 -5.39 4.21 3.28
N VAL A 67 -4.34 3.43 3.55
CA VAL A 67 -4.31 1.99 3.30
C VAL A 67 -3.92 1.27 4.57
N PHE A 68 -4.87 0.58 5.19
CA PHE A 68 -4.65 -0.20 6.40
C PHE A 68 -4.01 -1.53 6.08
N LEU A 69 -2.96 -1.85 6.84
CA LEU A 69 -2.13 -3.02 6.66
C LEU A 69 -2.31 -3.96 7.85
N LEU A 70 -2.57 -5.23 7.58
CA LEU A 70 -2.80 -6.24 8.60
C LEU A 70 -1.79 -7.40 8.42
N PRO A 71 -0.84 -7.59 9.36
CA PRO A 71 0.18 -8.63 9.25
C PRO A 71 -0.41 -10.02 9.00
N GLY A 72 0.11 -10.68 7.96
CA GLY A 72 -0.34 -12.01 7.54
C GLY A 72 -1.62 -12.02 6.69
N VAL A 73 -2.24 -10.88 6.42
CA VAL A 73 -3.40 -10.74 5.51
C VAL A 73 -2.96 -10.04 4.24
N GLY A 74 -3.42 -10.54 3.09
CA GLY A 74 -3.08 -9.94 1.81
C GLY A 74 -3.98 -8.77 1.44
N GLU A 75 -5.29 -8.90 1.61
CA GLU A 75 -6.20 -7.77 1.37
C GLU A 75 -5.95 -6.62 2.34
N THR A 76 -6.12 -5.40 1.84
CA THR A 76 -6.00 -4.17 2.61
C THR A 76 -7.33 -3.43 2.64
N LEU A 77 -7.57 -2.61 3.65
CA LEU A 77 -8.69 -1.66 3.66
C LEU A 77 -8.18 -0.31 3.18
N ARG A 78 -8.82 0.25 2.15
CA ARG A 78 -8.60 1.65 1.76
C ARG A 78 -9.72 2.50 2.29
N VAL A 79 -9.37 3.64 2.86
CA VAL A 79 -10.32 4.64 3.34
C VAL A 79 -9.90 6.00 2.84
N ASN A 80 -10.78 6.69 2.14
CA ASN A 80 -10.60 8.09 1.76
C ASN A 80 -11.59 8.94 2.58
N GLY A 81 -11.20 10.18 2.86
CA GLY A 81 -11.97 11.06 3.72
C GLY A 81 -11.38 12.45 3.83
N SER A 82 -11.78 13.17 4.87
CA SER A 82 -11.22 14.47 5.20
C SER A 82 -11.02 14.61 6.70
N VAL A 83 -10.09 15.47 7.08
CA VAL A 83 -9.88 15.85 8.49
C VAL A 83 -11.11 16.63 8.95
N ALA A 84 -11.88 16.04 9.86
CA ALA A 84 -13.04 16.66 10.47
C ALA A 84 -12.62 17.56 11.64
N GLU A 85 -11.76 17.03 12.52
CA GLU A 85 -11.33 17.69 13.75
C GLU A 85 -9.88 17.30 14.06
N ARG A 86 -9.10 18.25 14.60
CA ARG A 86 -7.77 17.98 15.15
C ARG A 86 -7.63 18.67 16.50
N SER A 87 -7.33 17.92 17.54
CA SER A 87 -7.12 18.46 18.89
C SER A 87 -6.18 17.55 19.68
N ASN A 88 -5.24 18.14 20.44
CA ASN A 88 -4.40 17.44 21.41
C ASN A 88 -3.73 16.14 20.89
N GLY A 89 -3.09 16.19 19.71
CA GLY A 89 -2.41 15.02 19.12
C GLY A 89 -3.37 13.91 18.64
N ARG A 90 -4.67 14.22 18.55
CA ARG A 90 -5.71 13.35 17.99
C ARG A 90 -6.28 13.99 16.74
N ILE A 91 -6.53 13.17 15.73
CA ILE A 91 -7.20 13.56 14.50
C ILE A 91 -8.45 12.70 14.30
N VAL A 92 -9.55 13.34 13.90
CA VAL A 92 -10.82 12.70 13.55
C VAL A 92 -11.03 12.82 12.06
N ILE A 93 -11.33 11.70 11.41
CA ILE A 93 -11.53 11.60 9.97
C ILE A 93 -13.01 11.41 9.68
N ALA A 94 -13.57 12.26 8.82
CA ALA A 94 -14.84 12.00 8.17
C ALA A 94 -14.62 11.11 6.95
N VAL A 95 -15.20 9.92 6.95
CA VAL A 95 -15.08 8.92 5.89
C VAL A 95 -15.96 9.33 4.71
N SER A 96 -15.37 9.36 3.51
CA SER A 96 -16.10 9.53 2.25
C SER A 96 -16.21 8.23 1.46
N GLN A 97 -15.18 7.38 1.53
CA GLN A 97 -15.14 6.09 0.85
C GLN A 97 -14.37 5.07 1.69
N ALA A 98 -14.91 3.86 1.81
CA ALA A 98 -14.21 2.70 2.38
C ALA A 98 -14.40 1.48 1.48
N TYR A 99 -13.32 0.77 1.18
CA TYR A 99 -13.37 -0.43 0.34
C TYR A 99 -12.13 -1.33 0.52
N VAL A 100 -12.35 -2.64 0.40
CA VAL A 100 -11.27 -3.63 0.39
C VAL A 100 -10.49 -3.58 -0.92
N HIS A 101 -9.18 -3.48 -0.83
CA HIS A 101 -8.25 -3.54 -1.94
C HIS A 101 -7.55 -4.91 -2.03
N CYS A 102 -7.16 -5.29 -3.26
CA CYS A 102 -6.69 -6.65 -3.55
C CYS A 102 -5.30 -6.94 -2.97
N ALA A 103 -5.03 -8.23 -2.73
CA ALA A 103 -3.80 -8.70 -2.10
C ALA A 103 -2.53 -8.64 -2.96
N ARG A 104 -2.63 -8.26 -4.24
CA ARG A 104 -1.52 -8.42 -5.18
C ARG A 104 -0.26 -7.66 -4.76
N ALA A 105 -0.38 -6.42 -4.28
CA ALA A 105 0.78 -5.63 -3.87
C ALA A 105 1.54 -6.31 -2.72
N ILE A 106 0.81 -6.73 -1.67
CA ILE A 106 1.35 -7.42 -0.50
C ILE A 106 2.01 -8.75 -0.87
N LEU A 107 1.39 -9.53 -1.76
CA LEU A 107 1.93 -10.82 -2.18
C LEU A 107 3.20 -10.69 -3.01
N ARG A 108 3.26 -9.70 -3.90
CA ARG A 108 4.42 -9.44 -4.77
C ARG A 108 5.62 -8.92 -3.99
N SER A 109 5.37 -8.01 -3.05
CA SER A 109 6.43 -7.45 -2.20
C SER A 109 6.93 -8.38 -1.12
N ARG A 110 6.22 -9.50 -0.88
CA ARG A 110 6.46 -10.39 0.26
C ARG A 110 6.49 -9.63 1.59
N LEU A 111 5.69 -8.56 1.74
CA LEU A 111 5.77 -7.61 2.86
C LEU A 111 5.87 -8.27 4.24
N TRP A 112 5.17 -9.39 4.44
CA TRP A 112 5.10 -10.07 5.73
C TRP A 112 6.22 -11.06 6.01
N LYS A 113 7.04 -11.41 5.01
CA LYS A 113 8.23 -12.22 5.23
C LYS A 113 9.38 -11.26 5.54
N PRO A 114 10.02 -11.35 6.73
CA PRO A 114 11.26 -10.62 6.96
C PRO A 114 12.26 -11.05 5.88
N SER A 115 13.04 -10.11 5.37
CA SER A 115 14.14 -10.40 4.46
C SER A 115 15.17 -11.25 5.23
N VAL A 116 15.06 -12.56 5.12
CA VAL A 116 16.26 -13.39 5.22
C VAL A 116 17.12 -12.91 4.06
N THR A 117 18.35 -12.48 4.33
CA THR A 117 19.38 -12.17 3.34
C THR A 117 19.45 -13.31 2.31
N SER A 118 18.62 -13.24 1.28
CA SER A 118 18.72 -14.01 0.07
C SER A 118 19.32 -13.05 -0.93
N ASP A 119 20.41 -13.47 -1.54
CA ASP A 119 21.14 -12.70 -2.56
C ASP A 119 20.18 -11.86 -3.41
N PRO A 120 20.52 -10.58 -3.68
CA PRO A 120 19.69 -9.74 -4.53
C PRO A 120 19.35 -10.54 -5.80
N PRO A 121 18.08 -10.58 -6.22
CA PRO A 121 17.75 -11.22 -7.49
C PRO A 121 18.69 -10.64 -8.56
N PRO A 122 19.25 -11.46 -9.46
CA PRO A 122 20.15 -10.96 -10.48
C PRO A 122 19.45 -9.80 -11.18
N ALA A 123 20.06 -8.62 -11.10
CA ALA A 123 19.50 -7.38 -11.60
C ALA A 123 19.12 -7.61 -13.06
N THR A 124 17.83 -7.82 -13.33
CA THR A 124 17.31 -7.83 -14.69
C THR A 124 17.29 -6.38 -15.16
N GLY A 125 18.42 -5.93 -15.70
CA GLY A 125 18.45 -4.95 -16.77
C GLY A 125 18.32 -3.47 -16.43
N THR A 126 18.68 -2.99 -15.24
CA THR A 126 18.84 -1.55 -15.02
C THR A 126 20.12 -1.28 -14.25
N PRO A 127 21.05 -0.45 -14.76
CA PRO A 127 22.29 -0.17 -14.05
C PRO A 127 21.94 0.49 -12.71
N ALA A 128 22.43 -0.08 -11.61
CA ALA A 128 22.67 0.70 -10.40
C ALA A 128 23.65 1.81 -10.81
N ARG A 129 23.12 3.00 -11.15
CA ARG A 129 23.94 4.09 -11.63
C ARG A 129 24.70 4.65 -10.44
N ALA A 130 25.99 4.29 -10.38
CA ALA A 130 26.98 4.87 -9.49
C ALA A 130 27.24 6.38 -9.73
N ASP A 131 26.45 7.02 -10.60
CA ASP A 131 26.71 8.35 -11.16
C ASP A 131 25.72 9.43 -10.66
N ILE A 132 24.79 9.11 -9.75
CA ILE A 132 23.90 10.13 -9.17
C ILE A 132 24.68 10.91 -8.10
N THR A 133 25.20 12.07 -8.48
CA THR A 133 26.05 12.89 -7.60
C THR A 133 25.36 14.12 -7.02
N GLU A 134 24.19 14.51 -7.55
CA GLU A 134 23.43 15.69 -7.13
C GLU A 134 21.94 15.39 -6.98
N GLY A 135 21.21 16.25 -6.28
CA GLY A 135 19.78 16.13 -6.06
C GLY A 135 19.37 15.32 -4.82
N PRO A 136 18.08 15.32 -4.46
CA PRO A 136 17.57 14.66 -3.25
C PRO A 136 17.78 13.14 -3.24
N LEU A 137 18.03 12.51 -4.39
CA LEU A 137 18.24 11.07 -4.52
C LEU A 137 19.72 10.66 -4.45
N SER A 138 20.66 11.60 -4.35
CA SER A 138 22.11 11.33 -4.38
C SER A 138 22.67 10.68 -3.11
N GLY A 139 21.93 10.73 -1.99
CA GLY A 139 22.37 10.17 -0.72
C GLY A 139 22.47 8.64 -0.75
N THR A 140 23.58 8.07 -0.25
CA THR A 140 23.81 6.61 -0.19
C THR A 140 22.72 5.89 0.61
N GLU A 141 22.20 6.53 1.65
CA GLU A 141 21.09 6.00 2.45
C GLU A 141 19.80 5.88 1.62
N ILE A 142 19.47 6.90 0.82
CA ILE A 142 18.30 6.91 -0.07
C ILE A 142 18.44 5.83 -1.14
N ALA A 143 19.60 5.75 -1.80
CA ALA A 143 19.88 4.75 -2.83
C ALA A 143 19.78 3.32 -2.28
N GLY A 144 20.34 3.05 -1.10
CA GLY A 144 20.21 1.76 -0.43
C GLY A 144 18.77 1.43 -0.09
N PHE A 145 18.01 2.39 0.43
CA PHE A 145 16.60 2.18 0.78
C PHE A 145 15.74 1.88 -0.46
N LEU A 146 15.96 2.59 -1.57
CA LEU A 146 15.28 2.33 -2.85
C LEU A 146 15.59 0.93 -3.38
N ALA A 147 16.85 0.50 -3.33
CA ALA A 147 17.30 -0.80 -3.80
C ALA A 147 16.69 -1.97 -2.99
N GLU A 148 16.49 -1.77 -1.68
CA GLU A 148 16.00 -2.81 -0.78
C GLU A 148 14.48 -2.82 -0.62
N SER A 149 13.79 -1.72 -0.92
CA SER A 149 12.35 -1.59 -0.69
C SER A 149 11.52 -2.38 -1.70
N PRO A 150 10.72 -3.39 -1.26
CA PRO A 150 9.77 -4.08 -2.12
C PRO A 150 8.35 -3.47 -2.06
N PHE A 151 8.11 -2.49 -1.17
CA PHE A 151 6.76 -1.98 -0.90
C PHE A 151 6.74 -0.47 -0.69
N ALA A 152 5.75 0.18 -1.29
CA ALA A 152 5.46 1.59 -1.10
C ALA A 152 3.97 1.82 -0.90
N VAL A 153 3.62 2.84 -0.12
CA VAL A 153 2.29 3.46 -0.18
C VAL A 153 2.45 4.77 -0.97
N VAL A 154 1.64 4.94 -2.00
CA VAL A 154 1.69 6.09 -2.91
C VAL A 154 0.39 6.89 -2.77
N SER A 155 0.53 8.16 -2.41
CA SER A 155 -0.57 9.09 -2.18
C SER A 155 -0.65 10.13 -3.30
N SER A 156 -1.86 10.40 -3.76
CA SER A 156 -2.19 11.36 -4.82
C SER A 156 -3.50 12.08 -4.51
N TRP A 157 -3.71 13.25 -5.12
CA TRP A 157 -4.89 14.11 -4.91
C TRP A 157 -5.53 14.48 -6.23
N ASP A 158 -6.79 14.91 -6.20
CA ASP A 158 -7.45 15.53 -7.34
C ASP A 158 -7.83 16.99 -7.01
N ARG A 159 -8.23 17.75 -8.04
CA ARG A 159 -8.62 19.17 -7.85
C ARG A 159 -9.95 19.36 -7.11
N ASP A 160 -10.75 18.30 -6.99
CA ASP A 160 -12.09 18.33 -6.41
C ASP A 160 -12.06 18.02 -4.90
N GLY A 161 -10.86 17.97 -4.31
CA GLY A 161 -10.67 17.72 -2.88
C GLY A 161 -10.70 16.23 -2.53
N GLY A 162 -10.41 15.35 -3.47
CA GLY A 162 -10.15 13.94 -3.23
C GLY A 162 -8.70 13.67 -2.86
N SER A 163 -8.49 12.57 -2.15
CA SER A 163 -7.18 12.00 -1.87
C SER A 163 -7.28 10.49 -1.95
N ASP A 164 -6.21 9.85 -2.40
CA ASP A 164 -6.15 8.40 -2.53
C ASP A 164 -4.75 7.89 -2.20
N THR A 165 -4.66 6.86 -1.36
CA THR A 165 -3.40 6.20 -0.99
C THR A 165 -3.43 4.75 -1.44
N SER A 166 -2.50 4.38 -2.31
CA SER A 166 -2.46 3.11 -3.03
C SER A 166 -1.24 2.27 -2.61
N PRO A 167 -1.41 0.97 -2.29
CA PRO A 167 -0.28 0.10 -2.05
C PRO A 167 0.37 -0.30 -3.37
N ARG A 168 1.68 -0.11 -3.47
CA ARG A 168 2.54 -0.57 -4.57
C ARG A 168 3.49 -1.61 -4.01
N GLY A 169 3.63 -2.74 -4.69
CA GLY A 169 4.47 -3.83 -4.21
C GLY A 169 4.97 -4.69 -5.36
N ASP A 170 6.27 -4.99 -5.32
CA ASP A 170 7.01 -5.72 -6.33
C ASP A 170 8.33 -6.24 -5.71
N LEU A 171 9.24 -6.80 -6.49
CA LEU A 171 10.57 -7.16 -6.02
C LEU A 171 11.33 -5.91 -5.52
N PRO A 172 12.28 -6.06 -4.58
CA PRO A 172 13.16 -4.98 -4.15
C PRO A 172 13.77 -4.22 -5.33
N GLY A 173 13.82 -2.88 -5.23
CA GLY A 173 14.37 -2.02 -6.29
C GLY A 173 13.39 -1.66 -7.40
N PHE A 174 12.09 -1.93 -7.25
CA PHE A 174 11.09 -1.58 -8.27
C PHE A 174 10.82 -0.08 -8.41
N VAL A 175 11.13 0.71 -7.37
CA VAL A 175 11.16 2.18 -7.45
C VAL A 175 12.57 2.55 -7.89
N GLN A 176 12.73 2.92 -9.16
CA GLN A 176 14.05 3.11 -9.75
C GLN A 176 14.36 4.61 -9.84
N ALA A 177 15.53 5.02 -9.35
CA ALA A 177 16.08 6.34 -9.66
C ALA A 177 16.76 6.32 -11.03
N ILE A 178 16.32 7.18 -11.94
CA ILE A 178 16.94 7.30 -13.27
C ILE A 178 17.97 8.45 -13.31
N ASP A 179 17.82 9.43 -12.42
CA ASP A 179 18.76 10.52 -12.12
C ASP A 179 18.56 11.04 -10.68
N GLY A 180 19.23 12.15 -10.32
CA GLY A 180 19.19 12.75 -8.98
C GLY A 180 17.87 13.34 -8.51
N HIS A 181 16.93 13.54 -9.43
CA HIS A 181 15.62 14.12 -9.19
C HIS A 181 14.48 13.27 -9.75
N THR A 182 14.74 12.20 -10.48
CA THR A 182 13.69 11.46 -11.17
C THR A 182 13.61 10.02 -10.72
N LEU A 183 12.43 9.62 -10.22
CA LEU A 183 12.07 8.23 -9.97
C LEU A 183 11.09 7.73 -11.02
N VAL A 184 11.11 6.42 -11.24
CA VAL A 184 10.11 5.72 -12.03
C VAL A 184 9.54 4.54 -11.27
N ILE A 185 8.20 4.41 -11.30
CA ILE A 185 7.46 3.38 -10.56
C ILE A 185 6.52 2.64 -11.51
N PRO A 186 6.71 1.33 -11.74
CA PRO A 186 5.87 0.58 -12.66
C PRO A 186 4.43 0.40 -12.13
N ASP A 187 3.44 0.65 -12.99
CA ASP A 187 2.05 0.28 -12.70
C ASP A 187 1.80 -1.18 -13.04
N ARG A 188 2.06 -2.02 -12.05
CA ARG A 188 1.84 -3.45 -12.15
C ARG A 188 0.36 -3.78 -12.07
N ARG A 189 -0.05 -4.77 -12.86
CA ARG A 189 -1.44 -5.20 -13.00
C ARG A 189 -2.11 -5.52 -11.65
N GLY A 190 -2.97 -4.62 -11.20
CA GLY A 190 -3.74 -4.73 -9.97
C GLY A 190 -5.22 -5.10 -10.19
N ASN A 191 -6.09 -4.46 -9.42
CA ASN A 191 -7.55 -4.54 -9.52
C ASN A 191 -8.15 -3.64 -10.62
N LYS A 192 -7.30 -3.11 -11.53
CA LYS A 192 -7.67 -2.17 -12.60
C LYS A 192 -8.28 -0.85 -12.11
N ARG A 193 -8.04 -0.45 -10.86
CA ARG A 193 -8.32 0.92 -10.43
C ARG A 193 -7.17 1.82 -10.87
N ALA A 194 -7.52 2.92 -11.51
CA ALA A 194 -6.59 3.93 -12.01
C ALA A 194 -6.72 5.23 -11.21
N ASP A 195 -7.11 5.16 -9.92
CA ASP A 195 -7.38 6.33 -9.06
C ASP A 195 -6.18 7.28 -9.06
N THR A 196 -4.97 6.77 -8.79
CA THR A 196 -3.72 7.55 -8.86
C THR A 196 -3.54 8.25 -10.21
N PHE A 197 -3.83 7.57 -11.32
CA PHE A 197 -3.64 8.14 -12.64
C PHE A 197 -4.67 9.22 -12.94
N HIS A 198 -5.93 9.00 -12.55
CA HIS A 198 -6.98 9.99 -12.71
C HIS A 198 -6.69 11.26 -11.92
N ASN A 199 -6.26 11.10 -10.67
CA ASN A 199 -5.83 12.18 -9.78
C ASN A 199 -4.72 13.02 -10.43
N LEU A 200 -3.66 12.37 -10.91
CA LEU A 200 -2.50 13.01 -11.55
C LEU A 200 -2.82 13.76 -12.86
N LEU A 201 -3.97 13.52 -13.49
CA LEU A 201 -4.41 14.33 -14.64
C LEU A 201 -4.91 15.73 -14.24
N THR A 202 -5.23 15.94 -12.97
CA THR A 202 -5.82 17.19 -12.47
C THR A 202 -4.99 17.89 -11.41
N ASP A 203 -4.13 17.15 -10.72
CA ASP A 203 -3.21 17.61 -9.68
C ASP A 203 -1.98 16.70 -9.69
N ASP A 204 -0.82 17.24 -10.04
CA ASP A 204 0.43 16.47 -10.19
C ASP A 204 1.10 16.17 -8.85
N GLY A 205 0.54 16.59 -7.72
CA GLY A 205 1.07 16.36 -6.39
C GLY A 205 1.23 14.88 -6.05
N PHE A 206 2.44 14.52 -5.61
CA PHE A 206 2.82 13.15 -5.32
C PHE A 206 3.52 13.05 -3.97
N ALA A 207 3.20 11.99 -3.22
CA ALA A 207 4.02 11.56 -2.10
C ALA A 207 4.02 10.04 -1.96
N ALA A 208 5.10 9.49 -1.43
CA ALA A 208 5.21 8.07 -1.13
C ALA A 208 5.96 7.81 0.18
N ALA A 209 5.60 6.71 0.85
CA ALA A 209 6.36 6.13 1.94
C ALA A 209 6.73 4.69 1.61
N LEU A 210 8.02 4.38 1.68
CA LEU A 210 8.60 3.07 1.33
C LEU A 210 8.97 2.30 2.60
N LEU A 211 8.74 1.00 2.57
CA LEU A 211 8.98 0.08 3.70
C LEU A 211 9.89 -1.05 3.28
N ILE A 212 10.87 -1.37 4.12
CA ILE A 212 11.71 -2.57 3.98
C ILE A 212 11.33 -3.56 5.09
N PRO A 213 10.93 -4.79 4.76
CA PRO A 213 10.66 -5.81 5.76
C PRO A 213 11.82 -5.99 6.74
N GLY A 214 11.55 -5.83 8.04
CA GLY A 214 12.54 -5.96 9.11
C GLY A 214 13.23 -4.66 9.54
N ARG A 215 12.99 -3.54 8.86
CA ARG A 215 13.48 -2.21 9.25
C ARG A 215 12.37 -1.35 9.85
N THR A 216 12.71 -0.51 10.83
CA THR A 216 11.74 0.36 11.51
C THR A 216 11.73 1.80 11.00
N ASP A 217 12.66 2.16 10.12
CA ASP A 217 12.68 3.43 9.42
C ASP A 217 11.90 3.37 8.10
N VAL A 218 11.58 4.55 7.59
CA VAL A 218 10.71 4.73 6.43
C VAL A 218 11.34 5.79 5.53
N LEU A 219 11.44 5.50 4.24
CA LEU A 219 11.81 6.49 3.24
C LEU A 219 10.56 7.24 2.78
N HIS A 220 10.53 8.55 3.00
CA HIS A 220 9.51 9.47 2.52
C HIS A 220 10.00 10.19 1.28
N ILE A 221 9.17 10.23 0.25
CA ILE A 221 9.42 10.95 -1.00
C ILE A 221 8.24 11.88 -1.27
N SER A 222 8.51 13.11 -1.70
CA SER A 222 7.48 14.04 -2.19
C SER A 222 7.97 14.84 -3.39
N GLY A 223 7.03 15.23 -4.24
CA GLY A 223 7.26 16.09 -5.40
C GLY A 223 6.06 16.06 -6.33
N THR A 224 6.31 16.01 -7.63
CA THR A 224 5.27 15.89 -8.65
C THR A 224 5.40 14.60 -9.44
N ALA A 225 4.31 14.13 -10.03
CA ALA A 225 4.31 12.93 -10.85
C ALA A 225 3.43 13.07 -12.09
N LEU A 226 3.81 12.34 -13.14
CA LEU A 226 3.02 12.15 -14.35
C LEU A 226 2.95 10.67 -14.71
N VAL A 227 1.97 10.33 -15.53
CA VAL A 227 1.81 8.98 -16.08
C VAL A 227 2.53 8.91 -17.42
N THR A 228 3.30 7.86 -17.65
CA THR A 228 3.95 7.57 -18.93
C THR A 228 3.55 6.21 -19.47
N ASP A 229 3.39 6.13 -20.79
CA ASP A 229 3.25 4.91 -21.57
C ASP A 229 4.43 4.70 -22.56
N ASP A 230 5.55 5.40 -22.33
CA ASP A 230 6.75 5.32 -23.17
C ASP A 230 7.29 3.88 -23.23
N PRO A 231 7.26 3.22 -24.41
CA PRO A 231 7.65 1.83 -24.54
C PRO A 231 9.12 1.57 -24.19
N ASP A 232 10.01 2.53 -24.42
CA ASP A 232 11.46 2.35 -24.16
C ASP A 232 11.73 2.34 -22.66
N LEU A 233 11.07 3.24 -21.92
CA LEU A 233 11.15 3.27 -20.47
C LEU A 233 10.48 2.03 -19.84
N LEU A 234 9.31 1.63 -20.34
CA LEU A 234 8.56 0.49 -19.80
C LEU A 234 9.28 -0.84 -20.05
N ALA A 235 9.97 -0.99 -21.18
CA ALA A 235 10.74 -2.20 -21.48
C ALA A 235 11.80 -2.50 -20.41
N GLY A 236 12.43 -1.46 -19.85
CA GLY A 236 13.40 -1.59 -18.75
C GLY A 236 12.79 -2.09 -17.43
N MET A 237 11.46 -2.03 -17.28
CA MET A 237 10.74 -2.46 -16.08
C MET A 237 10.09 -3.84 -16.22
N ALA A 238 10.37 -4.56 -17.31
CA ALA A 238 9.79 -5.87 -17.58
C ALA A 238 10.14 -6.89 -16.48
N LEU A 239 9.15 -7.65 -16.03
CA LEU A 239 9.38 -8.83 -15.20
C LEU A 239 9.14 -10.08 -16.03
N GLY A 240 10.21 -10.79 -16.40
CA GLY A 240 10.14 -11.85 -17.41
C GLY A 240 9.60 -11.31 -18.73
N SER A 241 8.47 -11.85 -19.22
CA SER A 241 7.80 -11.35 -20.43
C SER A 241 6.73 -10.27 -20.16
N ALA A 242 6.55 -9.84 -18.90
CA ALA A 242 5.50 -8.93 -18.50
C ALA A 242 6.02 -7.48 -18.40
N VAL A 243 5.85 -6.73 -19.51
CA VAL A 243 6.07 -5.28 -19.55
C VAL A 243 4.86 -4.58 -18.90
N PRO A 244 5.07 -3.63 -17.97
CA PRO A 244 3.96 -2.82 -17.43
C PRO A 244 3.32 -1.97 -18.53
N ALA A 245 2.02 -1.71 -18.43
CA ALA A 245 1.30 -0.91 -19.43
C ALA A 245 1.52 0.60 -19.27
N ALA A 246 1.94 1.03 -18.08
CA ALA A 246 2.25 2.41 -17.74
C ALA A 246 3.19 2.45 -16.53
N ALA A 247 3.78 3.60 -16.29
CA ALA A 247 4.56 3.91 -15.10
C ALA A 247 4.26 5.32 -14.59
N LEU A 248 4.61 5.58 -13.34
CA LEU A 248 4.73 6.94 -12.81
C LEU A 248 6.15 7.43 -13.04
N VAL A 249 6.30 8.63 -13.58
CA VAL A 249 7.56 9.39 -13.57
C VAL A 249 7.41 10.47 -12.51
N VAL A 250 8.28 10.47 -11.52
CA VAL A 250 8.20 11.35 -10.34
C VAL A 250 9.38 12.29 -10.36
N THR A 251 9.12 13.59 -10.41
CA THR A 251 10.09 14.63 -10.12
C THR A 251 10.15 14.83 -8.61
N VAL A 252 11.23 14.37 -7.99
CA VAL A 252 11.47 14.38 -6.56
C VAL A 252 12.01 15.74 -6.13
N GLU A 253 11.31 16.34 -5.17
CA GLU A 253 11.71 17.55 -4.49
C GLU A 253 12.36 17.25 -3.14
N ARG A 254 11.87 16.20 -2.45
CA ARG A 254 12.36 15.78 -1.14
C ARG A 254 12.39 14.26 -1.05
N ALA A 255 13.48 13.75 -0.51
CA ALA A 255 13.63 12.36 -0.09
C ALA A 255 14.30 12.34 1.28
N GLU A 256 13.74 11.59 2.23
CA GLU A 256 14.30 11.47 3.59
C GLU A 256 13.99 10.11 4.19
N VAL A 257 14.98 9.50 4.85
CA VAL A 257 14.76 8.33 5.70
C VAL A 257 14.56 8.81 7.13
N THR A 258 13.46 8.39 7.76
CA THR A 258 13.18 8.74 9.16
C THR A 258 12.78 7.52 9.97
N PRO A 259 13.20 7.39 11.24
CA PRO A 259 12.70 6.35 12.13
C PRO A 259 11.19 6.48 12.34
N SER A 260 10.45 5.39 12.21
CA SER A 260 9.00 5.38 12.43
C SER A 260 8.65 4.67 13.74
N ARG A 261 8.11 5.44 14.69
CA ARG A 261 7.55 4.87 15.94
C ARG A 261 6.39 3.92 15.66
N ALA A 262 5.58 4.21 14.64
CA ALA A 262 4.46 3.36 14.27
C ALA A 262 4.92 1.99 13.77
N VAL A 263 5.96 1.93 12.94
CA VAL A 263 6.54 0.66 12.47
C VAL A 263 7.20 -0.08 13.61
N ALA A 264 8.02 0.61 14.42
CA ALA A 264 8.70 0.03 15.56
C ALA A 264 7.74 -0.55 16.61
N ALA A 265 6.61 0.10 16.87
CA ALA A 265 5.63 -0.38 17.86
C ALA A 265 4.68 -1.47 17.32
N ALA A 266 4.48 -1.53 16.00
CA ALA A 266 3.54 -2.47 15.39
C ALA A 266 4.08 -3.91 15.28
N ASP A 267 5.39 -4.12 15.50
CA ASP A 267 6.07 -5.43 15.41
C ASP A 267 5.72 -6.21 14.13
N LEU A 268 5.56 -5.52 13.00
CA LEU A 268 4.90 -6.01 11.77
C LEU A 268 5.40 -7.36 11.22
N TRP A 269 6.65 -7.70 11.53
CA TRP A 269 7.33 -8.89 11.02
C TRP A 269 7.55 -9.98 12.07
N ASP A 270 7.10 -9.76 13.31
CA ASP A 270 7.00 -10.81 14.30
C ASP A 270 5.85 -11.76 13.92
N ASP A 271 6.12 -13.07 13.98
CA ASP A 271 5.10 -14.09 13.75
C ASP A 271 3.98 -14.00 14.80
N ALA A 272 4.25 -13.49 16.00
CA ALA A 272 3.31 -13.36 17.11
C ALA A 272 2.16 -12.39 16.84
N VAL A 273 2.39 -11.35 16.01
CA VAL A 273 1.35 -10.35 15.68
C VAL A 273 0.57 -10.66 14.41
N ARG A 274 0.92 -11.74 13.71
CA ARG A 274 0.21 -12.13 12.48
C ARG A 274 -1.20 -12.63 12.78
N ALA A 275 -2.14 -12.24 11.93
CA ALA A 275 -3.51 -12.72 12.00
C ALA A 275 -3.56 -14.26 11.89
N ASP A 276 -4.21 -14.89 12.89
CA ASP A 276 -4.37 -16.34 12.91
C ASP A 276 -5.25 -16.85 11.75
N ALA A 277 -5.33 -18.18 11.61
CA ALA A 277 -6.10 -18.78 10.52
C ALA A 277 -7.61 -18.47 10.60
N ALA A 278 -8.17 -18.30 11.80
CA ALA A 278 -9.58 -18.04 12.03
C ALA A 278 -9.94 -16.59 11.69
N THR A 279 -9.17 -15.61 12.16
CA THR A 279 -9.28 -14.18 11.82
C THR A 279 -9.19 -13.97 10.32
N ARG A 280 -8.23 -14.62 9.65
CA ARG A 280 -8.17 -14.58 8.18
C ARG A 280 -9.43 -15.13 7.52
N SER A 281 -10.07 -16.13 8.12
CA SER A 281 -11.25 -16.81 7.53
C SER A 281 -12.49 -15.97 7.70
N GLU A 282 -12.61 -15.32 8.84
CA GLU A 282 -13.60 -14.29 9.11
C GLU A 282 -13.47 -13.12 8.12
N LEU A 283 -12.28 -12.50 8.04
CA LEU A 283 -12.04 -11.36 7.15
C LEU A 283 -12.36 -11.70 5.70
N MET A 284 -11.86 -12.82 5.18
CA MET A 284 -12.17 -13.23 3.82
C MET A 284 -13.69 -13.38 3.57
N ALA A 285 -14.44 -13.91 4.54
CA ALA A 285 -15.89 -14.04 4.42
C ALA A 285 -16.59 -12.67 4.39
N LEU A 286 -16.09 -11.71 5.16
CA LEU A 286 -16.59 -10.33 5.19
C LEU A 286 -16.24 -9.58 3.90
N THR A 287 -15.01 -9.70 3.39
CA THR A 287 -14.51 -8.97 2.22
C THR A 287 -15.02 -9.52 0.89
N THR A 288 -15.37 -10.81 0.81
CA THR A 288 -15.94 -11.44 -0.40
C THR A 288 -17.19 -10.69 -0.90
N LYS A 289 -17.98 -10.10 0.03
CA LYS A 289 -19.15 -9.29 -0.31
C LYS A 289 -18.77 -7.99 -1.03
N GLN A 290 -17.71 -7.32 -0.60
CA GLN A 290 -17.25 -6.05 -1.20
C GLN A 290 -16.50 -6.25 -2.53
N LEU A 291 -15.77 -7.36 -2.66
CA LEU A 291 -15.02 -7.74 -3.86
C LEU A 291 -15.93 -8.23 -5.00
N GLY A 292 -17.23 -8.40 -4.75
CA GLY A 292 -18.20 -8.82 -5.77
C GLY A 292 -18.11 -10.30 -6.14
N ALA A 293 -17.47 -11.13 -5.30
CA ALA A 293 -17.18 -12.53 -5.61
C ALA A 293 -18.28 -13.53 -5.18
N ALA A 294 -19.41 -13.07 -4.63
CA ALA A 294 -20.52 -13.94 -4.25
C ALA A 294 -21.87 -13.48 -4.84
N LYS A 295 -22.49 -14.34 -5.67
CA LYS A 295 -23.95 -14.40 -5.79
C LYS A 295 -24.52 -14.92 -4.45
N PRO A 296 -25.70 -14.45 -4.00
CA PRO A 296 -26.19 -14.73 -2.66
C PRO A 296 -26.59 -16.21 -2.54
N ALA A 297 -25.72 -17.03 -1.97
CA ALA A 297 -26.02 -18.42 -1.66
C ALA A 297 -25.86 -18.68 -0.15
N LEU A 298 -27.01 -18.59 0.52
CA LEU A 298 -27.39 -19.22 1.78
C LEU A 298 -26.74 -18.76 3.10
N ARG A 299 -27.62 -18.30 3.99
CA ARG A 299 -27.52 -18.47 5.45
C ARG A 299 -27.26 -19.95 5.76
N ARG A 300 -26.02 -20.33 6.03
CA ARG A 300 -25.60 -21.69 6.43
C ARG A 300 -24.97 -21.66 7.81
N PRO A 301 -25.03 -22.76 8.58
CA PRO A 301 -24.46 -22.83 9.93
C PRO A 301 -22.94 -22.55 9.89
N ALA A 302 -22.41 -21.89 10.93
CA ALA A 302 -21.06 -21.35 10.99
C ALA A 302 -19.94 -22.35 10.59
N ARG A 303 -20.09 -23.63 10.94
CA ARG A 303 -19.13 -24.69 10.54
C ARG A 303 -19.06 -24.91 9.02
N VAL A 304 -20.19 -24.84 8.33
CA VAL A 304 -20.25 -25.01 6.86
C VAL A 304 -19.68 -23.77 6.16
N LEU A 305 -19.90 -22.58 6.72
CA LEU A 305 -19.30 -21.33 6.23
C LEU A 305 -17.77 -21.35 6.38
N ALA A 306 -17.25 -21.87 7.49
CA ALA A 306 -15.81 -21.99 7.74
C ALA A 306 -15.10 -22.99 6.79
N VAL A 307 -15.73 -24.13 6.48
CA VAL A 307 -15.18 -25.08 5.49
C VAL A 307 -15.23 -24.49 4.08
N PHE A 308 -16.33 -23.82 3.73
CA PHE A 308 -16.49 -23.17 2.44
C PHE A 308 -15.49 -22.00 2.26
N SER A 309 -15.27 -21.19 3.29
CA SER A 309 -14.30 -20.09 3.25
C SER A 309 -12.86 -20.60 3.15
N ARG A 310 -12.51 -21.71 3.82
CA ARG A 310 -11.20 -22.38 3.64
C ARG A 310 -11.00 -22.87 2.21
N LEU A 311 -12.02 -23.44 1.58
CA LEU A 311 -11.94 -23.92 0.20
C LEU A 311 -11.82 -22.77 -0.80
N LEU A 312 -12.65 -21.74 -0.64
CA LEU A 312 -12.57 -20.50 -1.43
C LEU A 312 -11.20 -19.84 -1.29
N ARG A 313 -10.63 -19.78 -0.08
CA ARG A 313 -9.29 -19.22 0.12
C ARG A 313 -8.26 -19.96 -0.72
N ARG A 314 -8.19 -21.28 -0.57
CA ARG A 314 -7.24 -22.11 -1.34
C ARG A 314 -7.37 -21.88 -2.84
N PHE A 315 -8.59 -21.71 -3.34
CA PHE A 315 -8.84 -21.40 -4.75
C PHE A 315 -8.34 -20.00 -5.13
N MET A 316 -8.67 -18.96 -4.35
CA MET A 316 -8.18 -17.60 -4.60
C MET A 316 -6.66 -17.52 -4.52
N ASP A 317 -6.04 -18.12 -3.51
CA ASP A 317 -4.58 -18.17 -3.35
C ASP A 317 -3.90 -18.87 -4.53
N ALA A 318 -4.49 -19.96 -5.01
CA ALA A 318 -3.99 -20.67 -6.18
C ALA A 318 -4.14 -19.83 -7.45
N SER A 319 -5.27 -19.12 -7.59
CA SER A 319 -5.52 -18.20 -8.71
C SER A 319 -4.53 -17.03 -8.71
N TYR A 320 -4.33 -16.36 -7.57
CA TYR A 320 -3.37 -15.27 -7.43
C TYR A 320 -1.95 -15.73 -7.74
N ARG A 321 -1.49 -16.83 -7.13
CA ARG A 321 -0.14 -17.34 -7.39
C ARG A 321 0.06 -17.80 -8.83
N ARG A 322 -0.95 -18.42 -9.44
CA ARG A 322 -0.89 -18.79 -10.87
C ARG A 322 -0.80 -17.56 -11.77
N ALA A 323 -1.54 -16.49 -11.45
CA ALA A 323 -1.46 -15.24 -12.20
C ALA A 323 -0.07 -14.59 -12.06
N LEU A 324 0.45 -14.49 -10.84
CA LEU A 324 1.77 -13.91 -10.57
C LEU A 324 2.89 -14.74 -11.22
N ARG A 325 2.83 -16.07 -11.21
CA ARG A 325 3.80 -16.92 -11.95
C ARG A 325 3.83 -16.64 -13.44
N LYS A 326 2.66 -16.40 -14.05
CA LYS A 326 2.58 -16.00 -15.47
C LYS A 326 3.15 -14.61 -15.73
N GLU A 327 3.16 -13.74 -14.72
CA GLU A 327 3.76 -12.40 -14.75
C GLU A 327 5.27 -12.43 -14.45
N GLY A 328 5.88 -13.60 -14.23
CA GLY A 328 7.33 -13.75 -14.02
C GLY A 328 7.77 -13.81 -12.56
N TYR A 329 6.85 -13.75 -11.60
CA TYR A 329 7.20 -13.94 -10.18
C TYR A 329 7.54 -15.42 -9.92
N GLY A 330 8.69 -15.66 -9.27
CA GLY A 330 9.19 -17.01 -8.97
C GLY A 330 8.28 -17.84 -8.05
N ASP A 331 8.70 -19.07 -7.74
CA ASP A 331 7.86 -20.04 -7.04
C ASP A 331 7.66 -19.78 -5.54
N ASP A 332 8.54 -18.97 -4.91
CA ASP A 332 8.44 -18.61 -3.49
C ASP A 332 7.47 -17.44 -3.24
N LEU A 333 6.24 -17.59 -3.72
CA LEU A 333 5.14 -16.66 -3.42
C LEU A 333 4.49 -17.04 -2.08
N PRO A 334 4.30 -16.08 -1.14
CA PRO A 334 3.66 -16.34 0.14
C PRO A 334 2.25 -16.88 -0.04
N LYS A 335 1.82 -17.72 0.91
CA LYS A 335 0.41 -18.11 1.03
C LYS A 335 -0.34 -16.94 1.64
N HIS A 336 -1.52 -16.71 1.09
CA HIS A 336 -2.47 -15.72 1.55
C HIS A 336 -3.31 -16.30 2.71
#